data_AF-A0A3B8V4F1-F1
#
_entry.id   AF-A0A3B8V4F1-F1
#
_cell.length_a   1.000
_cell.length_b   1.000
_cell.length_c   1.000
_cell.angle_alpha   90.00
_cell.angle_beta   90.00
_cell.angle_gamma   90.00
#
_symmetry.space_group_name_H-M   'P 1'
#
loop_
_entity.id
_entity.type
_entity.pdbx_description
1 polymer ?
#
loop_
_entity_poly.entity_id
_entity_poly.type
_entity_poly.pdbx_seq_one_letter_code
_entity_poly.pdbx_strand_id
1 'polypeptide(L)'
;ANAVFNPDYRFKFLVHGLFDVNGDGRPNEEETDYVRRRIIEWGGEVVEGDQLTGDLDFLVLGAQPPMPAPLPPDAGDDQFRRFLKQRESREQYDRLFEQSTKAQIPVLNWNRFEMLTGMNSR
;
A
#
# COMPACT_ATOMS: atom_id res chain seq x y z
N ALA A 1 25.28 3.93 25.72
CA ALA A 1 24.51 4.62 24.67
C ALA A 1 24.62 3.81 23.37
N ASN A 2 23.52 3.55 22.67
CA ASN A 2 23.57 2.82 21.40
C ASN A 2 24.00 3.81 20.29
N ALA A 3 25.19 3.61 19.72
CA ALA A 3 25.79 4.55 18.76
C ALA A 3 25.02 4.66 17.43
N VAL A 4 24.08 3.74 17.17
CA VAL A 4 23.26 3.70 15.95
C VAL A 4 21.88 4.37 16.15
N PHE A 5 21.48 4.64 17.40
CA PHE A 5 20.15 5.18 17.69
C PHE A 5 20.10 6.69 17.41
N ASN A 6 19.33 7.06 16.39
CA ASN A 6 18.93 8.44 16.15
C ASN A 6 17.47 8.62 16.62
N PRO A 7 17.21 9.37 17.70
CA PRO A 7 15.85 9.61 18.20
C PRO A 7 14.98 10.42 17.21
N ASP A 8 15.60 11.12 16.27
CA ASP A 8 14.90 11.94 15.28
C ASP A 8 14.60 11.20 13.97
N TYR A 9 15.04 9.93 13.84
CA TYR A 9 14.78 9.14 12.64
C TYR A 9 13.29 8.77 12.56
N ARG A 10 12.67 9.06 11.42
CA ARG A 10 11.31 8.67 11.09
C ARG A 10 11.35 7.61 10.02
N PHE A 11 10.69 6.49 10.27
CA PHE A 11 10.57 5.42 9.29
C PHE A 11 9.77 5.91 8.07
N LYS A 12 10.26 5.59 6.87
CA LYS A 12 9.66 5.97 5.59
C LYS A 12 8.79 4.85 5.04
N PHE A 13 7.56 5.20 4.72
CA PHE A 13 6.53 4.28 4.23
C PHE A 13 6.03 4.71 2.86
N LEU A 14 5.93 3.78 1.93
CA LEU A 14 5.20 3.97 0.68
C LEU A 14 3.87 3.25 0.83
N VAL A 15 2.76 3.98 0.68
CA VAL A 15 1.41 3.42 0.82
C VAL A 15 0.75 3.35 -0.56
N HIS A 16 0.48 2.13 -1.03
CA HIS A 16 -0.07 1.91 -2.36
C HIS A 16 -1.25 0.94 -2.37
N GLY A 17 -2.28 1.28 -3.16
CA GLY A 17 -3.48 0.48 -3.35
C GLY A 17 -4.66 0.93 -2.47
N LEU A 18 -5.75 0.17 -2.57
CA LEU A 18 -6.97 0.38 -1.80
C LEU A 18 -6.96 -0.54 -0.57
N PHE A 19 -7.34 0.00 0.58
CA PHE A 19 -7.37 -0.76 1.84
C PHE A 19 -8.81 -1.05 2.24
N ASP A 20 -9.02 -2.21 2.84
CA ASP A 20 -10.25 -2.63 3.52
C ASP A 20 -9.91 -2.73 5.01
N VAL A 21 -9.96 -1.60 5.69
CA VAL A 21 -9.54 -1.44 7.10
C VAL A 21 -10.61 -1.99 8.03
N ASN A 22 -11.88 -1.82 7.67
CA ASN A 22 -13.02 -2.27 8.45
C ASN A 22 -13.38 -3.76 8.24
N GLY A 23 -12.81 -4.41 7.21
CA GLY A 23 -13.01 -5.82 6.92
C GLY A 23 -14.34 -6.15 6.24
N ASP A 24 -14.96 -5.20 5.55
CA ASP A 24 -16.25 -5.35 4.87
C ASP A 24 -16.14 -5.92 3.43
N GLY A 25 -14.91 -6.13 2.95
CA GLY A 25 -14.60 -6.64 1.62
C GLY A 25 -14.67 -5.57 0.53
N ARG A 26 -14.75 -4.27 0.87
CA ARG A 26 -14.86 -3.16 -0.08
C ARG A 26 -13.73 -2.15 0.10
N PRO A 27 -12.50 -2.50 -0.36
CA PRO A 27 -11.38 -1.59 -0.30
C PRO A 27 -11.69 -0.25 -1.00
N ASN A 28 -11.35 0.87 -0.36
CA ASN A 28 -11.64 2.20 -0.89
C ASN A 28 -10.55 3.24 -0.58
N GLU A 29 -10.66 4.42 -1.19
CA GLU A 29 -9.66 5.49 -1.10
C GLU A 29 -9.66 6.17 0.29
N GLU A 30 -10.82 6.28 0.93
CA GLU A 30 -10.94 6.89 2.27
C GLU A 30 -10.17 6.07 3.32
N GLU A 31 -10.20 4.75 3.19
CA GLU A 31 -9.42 3.83 4.02
C GLU A 31 -7.92 3.89 3.71
N THR A 32 -7.52 4.06 2.45
CA THR A 32 -6.10 4.33 2.12
C THR A 32 -5.60 5.60 2.80
N ASP A 33 -6.38 6.68 2.76
CA ASP A 33 -6.03 7.94 3.42
C ASP A 33 -6.02 7.81 4.93
N TYR A 34 -6.90 6.97 5.48
CA TYR A 34 -6.85 6.60 6.90
C TYR A 34 -5.53 5.92 7.26
N VAL A 35 -5.07 4.94 6.48
CA VAL A 35 -3.77 4.27 6.70
C VAL A 35 -2.62 5.29 6.67
N ARG A 36 -2.60 6.20 5.69
CA ARG A 36 -1.57 7.26 5.60
C ARG A 36 -1.56 8.15 6.85
N ARG A 37 -2.73 8.62 7.29
CA ARG A 37 -2.85 9.43 8.52
C ARG A 37 -2.35 8.68 9.75
N ARG A 38 -2.67 7.39 9.88
CA ARG A 38 -2.22 6.56 11.00
C ARG A 38 -0.70 6.40 11.05
N ILE A 39 -0.05 6.23 9.90
CA ILE A 39 1.41 6.22 9.81
C ILE A 39 2.02 7.52 10.32
N ILE A 40 1.45 8.66 9.90
CA ILE A 40 1.92 9.99 10.31
C ILE A 40 1.69 10.21 11.81
N GLU A 41 0.50 9.87 12.33
CA GLU A 41 0.17 9.95 13.76
C GLU A 41 1.08 9.09 14.63
N TRP A 42 1.51 7.94 14.13
CA TRP A 42 2.47 7.07 14.80
C TRP A 42 3.91 7.64 14.81
N GLY A 43 4.21 8.62 13.96
CA GLY A 43 5.52 9.27 13.85
C GLY A 43 6.35 8.86 12.63
N GLY A 44 5.75 8.12 11.69
CA GLY A 44 6.37 7.79 10.40
C GLY A 44 6.25 8.93 9.37
N GLU A 45 6.96 8.76 8.27
CA GLU A 45 6.88 9.60 7.06
C GLU A 45 6.23 8.80 5.94
N VAL A 46 5.21 9.36 5.28
CA VAL A 46 4.64 8.77 4.06
C VAL A 46 5.33 9.42 2.87
N VAL A 47 6.00 8.60 2.07
CA VAL A 47 6.67 9.02 0.84
C VAL A 47 5.62 9.15 -0.26
N GLU A 48 5.63 10.29 -0.95
CA GLU A 48 4.76 10.55 -2.10
C GLU A 48 5.23 9.80 -3.35
N GLY A 49 4.27 9.43 -4.21
CA GLY A 49 4.54 8.77 -5.49
C GLY A 49 4.14 7.30 -5.53
N ASP A 50 4.57 6.61 -6.58
CA ASP A 50 4.19 5.24 -6.92
C ASP A 50 5.40 4.31 -7.14
N GLN A 51 6.60 4.74 -6.74
CA GLN A 51 7.86 4.03 -6.94
C GLN A 51 8.61 3.85 -5.61
N LEU A 52 9.32 2.72 -5.50
CA LEU A 52 10.19 2.49 -4.35
C LEU A 52 11.40 3.43 -4.40
N THR A 53 11.69 4.10 -3.28
CA THR A 53 12.92 4.87 -3.11
C THR A 53 14.00 4.01 -2.44
N GLY A 54 15.27 4.35 -2.66
CA GLY A 54 16.39 3.56 -2.11
C GLY A 54 16.53 3.65 -0.59
N ASP A 55 15.91 4.65 0.04
CA ASP A 55 15.87 4.89 1.47
C ASP A 55 14.51 4.52 2.10
N LEU A 56 13.68 3.76 1.38
CA LEU A 56 12.39 3.32 1.87
C LEU A 56 12.55 2.22 2.92
N ASP A 57 11.98 2.42 4.11
CA ASP A 57 12.02 1.41 5.16
C ASP A 57 10.93 0.35 4.99
N PHE A 58 9.72 0.75 4.57
CA PHE A 58 8.57 -0.14 4.47
C PHE A 58 7.70 0.15 3.26
N LEU A 59 7.22 -0.90 2.61
CA LEU A 59 6.11 -0.83 1.66
C LEU A 59 4.82 -1.27 2.35
N VAL A 60 3.76 -0.47 2.26
CA VAL A 60 2.43 -0.81 2.76
C VAL A 60 1.51 -1.01 1.57
N LEU A 61 1.09 -2.26 1.34
CA LEU A 61 0.20 -2.62 0.24
C LEU A 61 -1.22 -2.85 0.74
N GLY A 62 -2.17 -2.30 0.00
CA GLY A 62 -3.60 -2.56 0.18
C GLY A 62 -4.01 -3.96 -0.30
N ALA A 63 -5.31 -4.15 -0.51
CA ALA A 63 -5.81 -5.38 -1.11
C ALA A 63 -5.29 -5.54 -2.54
N GLN A 64 -4.83 -6.74 -2.89
CA GLN A 64 -4.42 -7.06 -4.25
C GLN A 64 -5.63 -6.92 -5.19
N PRO A 65 -5.56 -6.06 -6.22
CA PRO A 65 -6.64 -5.95 -7.18
C PRO A 65 -6.86 -7.29 -7.90
N PRO A 66 -8.12 -7.72 -8.14
CA PRO A 66 -8.35 -8.90 -8.93
C PRO A 66 -7.93 -8.66 -10.39
N MET A 67 -7.55 -9.72 -11.08
CA MET A 67 -7.35 -9.64 -12.53
C MET A 67 -8.68 -9.24 -13.20
N PRO A 68 -8.67 -8.26 -14.12
CA PRO A 68 -9.90 -7.87 -14.79
C PRO A 68 -10.41 -9.00 -15.67
N ALA A 69 -11.73 -9.18 -15.69
CA ALA A 69 -12.35 -10.14 -16.58
C ALA A 69 -12.11 -9.76 -18.05
N PRO A 70 -11.97 -10.73 -18.97
CA PRO A 70 -11.90 -10.44 -20.39
C PRO A 70 -13.08 -9.58 -20.83
N LEU A 71 -12.81 -8.56 -21.64
CA LEU A 71 -13.87 -7.73 -22.21
C LEU A 71 -14.70 -8.54 -23.22
N PRO A 72 -16.02 -8.35 -23.26
CA PRO A 72 -16.84 -8.94 -24.32
C PRO A 72 -16.52 -8.29 -25.68
N PRO A 73 -16.82 -8.96 -26.80
CA PRO A 73 -16.51 -8.45 -28.15
C PRO A 73 -17.17 -7.10 -28.48
N ASP A 74 -18.27 -6.76 -27.81
CA ASP A 74 -19.08 -5.55 -27.99
C ASP A 74 -18.87 -4.51 -26.87
N ALA A 75 -17.78 -4.63 -26.11
CA ALA A 75 -17.50 -3.72 -25.01
C ALA A 75 -17.45 -2.25 -25.45
N GLY A 76 -18.18 -1.40 -24.74
CA GLY A 76 -18.13 0.05 -24.95
C GLY A 76 -16.92 0.72 -24.28
N ASP A 77 -16.69 1.99 -24.61
CA ASP A 77 -15.54 2.76 -24.12
C ASP A 77 -15.42 2.79 -22.58
N ASP A 78 -16.54 2.89 -21.87
CA ASP A 78 -16.55 2.88 -20.39
C ASP A 78 -16.05 1.56 -19.80
N GLN A 79 -16.45 0.43 -20.40
CA GLN A 79 -16.00 -0.89 -19.97
C GLN A 79 -14.51 -1.05 -20.26
N PHE A 80 -14.06 -0.59 -21.43
CA PHE A 80 -12.66 -0.60 -21.81
C PHE A 80 -11.80 0.23 -20.84
N ARG A 81 -12.23 1.45 -20.48
CA ARG A 81 -11.53 2.30 -19.49
C ARG A 81 -11.43 1.63 -18.12
N ARG A 82 -12.52 1.02 -17.62
CA ARG A 82 -12.53 0.31 -16.33
C ARG A 82 -11.58 -0.89 -16.34
N PHE A 83 -11.59 -1.66 -17.43
CA PHE A 83 -10.68 -2.78 -17.63
C PHE A 83 -9.21 -2.33 -17.57
N LEU A 84 -8.85 -1.26 -18.30
CA LEU A 84 -7.49 -0.73 -18.29
C LEU A 84 -7.07 -0.27 -16.90
N LYS A 85 -7.90 0.51 -16.19
CA LYS A 85 -7.60 0.98 -14.84
C LYS A 85 -7.39 -0.18 -13.87
N GLN A 86 -8.24 -1.21 -13.94
CA GLN A 86 -8.12 -2.38 -13.07
C GLN A 86 -6.86 -3.20 -13.37
N ARG A 87 -6.54 -3.37 -14.67
CA ARG A 87 -5.32 -4.04 -15.11
C ARG A 87 -4.07 -3.30 -14.62
N GLU A 88 -4.02 -1.99 -14.83
CA GLU A 88 -2.92 -1.13 -14.38
C GLU A 88 -2.74 -1.20 -12.87
N SER A 89 -3.84 -1.13 -12.11
CA SER A 89 -3.80 -1.26 -10.64
C SER A 89 -3.21 -2.60 -10.20
N ARG A 90 -3.58 -3.70 -10.88
CA ARG A 90 -3.03 -5.04 -10.63
C ARG A 90 -1.55 -5.12 -10.98
N GLU A 91 -1.16 -4.67 -12.17
CA GLU A 91 0.23 -4.66 -12.62
C GLU A 91 1.13 -3.83 -11.69
N GLN A 92 0.64 -2.69 -11.20
CA GLN A 92 1.39 -1.84 -10.28
C GLN A 92 1.56 -2.48 -8.90
N TYR A 93 0.51 -3.12 -8.37
CA TYR A 93 0.60 -3.90 -7.15
C TYR A 93 1.68 -4.99 -7.26
N ASP A 94 1.60 -5.81 -8.32
CA ASP A 94 2.50 -6.94 -8.52
C ASP A 94 3.95 -6.45 -8.71
N ARG A 95 4.13 -5.34 -9.44
CA ARG A 95 5.44 -4.71 -9.64
C ARG A 95 6.06 -4.23 -8.32
N LEU A 96 5.32 -3.50 -7.48
CA LEU A 96 5.83 -3.02 -6.20
C LEU A 96 6.13 -4.17 -5.23
N PHE A 97 5.30 -5.20 -5.22
CA PHE A 97 5.53 -6.40 -4.43
C PHE A 97 6.80 -7.15 -4.86
N GLU A 98 7.00 -7.33 -6.17
CA GLU A 98 8.20 -7.98 -6.69
C GLU A 98 9.47 -7.13 -6.43
N GLN A 99 9.42 -5.83 -6.67
CA GLN A 99 10.55 -4.93 -6.45
C GLN A 99 10.95 -4.85 -4.97
N SER A 100 9.98 -4.75 -4.06
CA SER A 100 10.24 -4.72 -2.62
C SER A 100 10.87 -6.02 -2.13
N THR A 101 10.39 -7.16 -2.64
CA THR A 101 10.99 -8.48 -2.37
C THR A 101 12.46 -8.53 -2.82
N LYS A 102 12.77 -8.05 -4.03
CA LYS A 102 14.15 -8.01 -4.55
C LYS A 102 15.06 -7.05 -3.77
N ALA A 103 14.51 -5.91 -3.36
CA ALA A 103 15.20 -4.90 -2.56
C ALA A 103 15.27 -5.25 -1.06
N GLN A 104 14.65 -6.36 -0.65
CA GLN A 104 14.50 -6.77 0.76
C GLN A 104 13.80 -5.72 1.64
N ILE A 105 12.94 -4.90 1.04
CA ILE A 105 12.07 -3.95 1.75
C ILE A 105 10.89 -4.74 2.32
N PRO A 106 10.66 -4.73 3.65
CA PRO A 106 9.53 -5.43 4.24
C PRO A 106 8.19 -4.87 3.74
N VAL A 107 7.30 -5.78 3.35
CA VAL A 107 5.91 -5.46 2.96
C VAL A 107 4.99 -5.66 4.16
N LEU A 108 4.21 -4.63 4.49
CA LEU A 108 3.21 -4.65 5.55
C LEU A 108 1.81 -4.64 4.95
N ASN A 109 0.93 -5.49 5.48
CA ASN A 109 -0.52 -5.32 5.33
C ASN A 109 -1.07 -4.56 6.55
N TRP A 110 -2.30 -4.08 6.46
CA TRP A 110 -2.94 -3.27 7.50
C TRP A 110 -2.87 -3.92 8.90
N ASN A 111 -3.31 -5.18 9.02
CA ASN A 111 -3.30 -5.90 10.30
C ASN A 111 -1.90 -5.99 10.93
N ARG A 112 -0.86 -6.18 10.11
CA ARG A 112 0.52 -6.22 10.60
C ARG A 112 1.01 -4.84 11.02
N PHE A 113 0.61 -3.79 10.31
CA PHE A 113 0.90 -2.42 10.72
C PHE A 113 0.29 -2.11 12.09
N GLU A 114 -0.98 -2.43 12.32
CA GLU A 114 -1.63 -2.21 13.62
C GLU A 114 -0.96 -3.00 14.75
N MET A 115 -0.55 -4.24 14.48
CA MET A 115 0.17 -5.07 15.44
C MET A 115 1.54 -4.46 15.81
N LEU A 116 2.31 -4.00 14.83
CA LEU A 116 3.65 -3.44 15.05
C LEU A 116 3.61 -2.06 15.71
N THR A 117 2.55 -1.30 15.48
CA THR A 117 2.37 0.05 16.06
C THR A 117 1.62 0.06 17.38
N GLY A 118 1.07 -1.09 17.81
CA GLY A 118 0.30 -1.21 19.04
C GLY A 118 -1.10 -0.58 18.96
N MET A 119 -1.58 -0.23 17.76
CA MET A 119 -2.93 0.33 17.54
C MET A 119 -4.04 -0.66 17.88
N ASN A 120 -3.77 -1.96 17.77
CA ASN A 120 -4.69 -3.04 18.15
C ASN A 120 -4.63 -3.43 19.64
N SER A 121 -3.82 -2.76 20.46
CA SER A 121 -3.78 -3.01 21.90
C SER A 121 -4.97 -2.33 22.60
N ARG A 122 -6.12 -3.01 22.59
CA ARG A 122 -7.22 -2.76 23.53
C ARG A 122 -7.52 -4.01 24.32
#